data_AF-B5EI17-F1
#
_entry.id   AF-B5EI17-F1
#
_cell.length_a   1.000
_cell.length_b   1.000
_cell.length_c   1.000
_cell.angle_alpha   90.00
_cell.angle_beta   90.00
_cell.angle_gamma   90.00
#
_symmetry.space_group_name_H-M   'P 1'
#
loop_
_entity.id
_entity.type
_entity.pdbx_description
1 polymer ?
#
loop_
_entity_poly.entity_id
_entity_poly.type
_entity_poly.pdbx_seq_one_letter_code
_entity_poly.pdbx_strand_id
1 'polypeptide(L)'
;MLKAKDIMTKEVITVRRDTTVRDLAQLFAQHRISTVPVVDEGGLLVGIVSESDLIEQDKNLHIPTVVSIFDWVIYLESDKRFEKELQKMTAQTVGEIYAEEVFSVGPESPVSEVADIMTSKRIQAVPVVEGRRVVGIIGRIDMVKTMIG
;
A
#
# COMPACT_ATOMS: atom_id res chain seq x y z
N MET A 1 28.33 -8.04 1.11
CA MET A 1 27.00 -7.85 1.73
C MET A 1 25.99 -7.83 0.59
N LEU A 2 24.92 -8.61 0.69
CA LEU A 2 23.87 -8.64 -0.32
C LEU A 2 23.16 -7.27 -0.37
N LYS A 3 22.91 -6.74 -1.56
CA LYS A 3 22.31 -5.43 -1.79
C LYS A 3 20.90 -5.56 -2.34
N ALA A 4 20.11 -4.50 -2.22
CA ALA A 4 18.74 -4.43 -2.73
C ALA A 4 18.66 -4.82 -4.21
N LYS A 5 19.57 -4.32 -5.05
CA LYS A 5 19.61 -4.63 -6.48
C LYS A 5 19.85 -6.11 -6.82
N ASP A 6 20.41 -6.87 -5.87
CA ASP A 6 20.72 -8.30 -6.06
C ASP A 6 19.47 -9.17 -5.89
N ILE A 7 18.42 -8.66 -5.22
CA ILE A 7 17.21 -9.42 -4.87
C ILE A 7 15.91 -8.79 -5.38
N MET A 8 15.95 -7.54 -5.84
CA MET A 8 14.75 -6.83 -6.30
C MET A 8 14.20 -7.40 -7.61
N THR A 9 12.87 -7.37 -7.72
CA THR A 9 12.19 -7.55 -9.01
C THR A 9 12.30 -6.24 -9.80
N LYS A 10 12.86 -6.30 -11.03
CA LYS A 10 13.11 -5.12 -11.88
C LYS A 10 11.92 -4.73 -12.74
N GLU A 11 11.11 -5.70 -13.14
CA GLU A 11 9.85 -5.46 -13.86
C GLU A 11 8.78 -5.05 -12.86
N VAL A 12 8.80 -3.77 -12.50
CA VAL A 12 7.90 -3.25 -11.47
C VAL A 12 6.57 -2.83 -12.10
N ILE A 13 5.52 -3.51 -11.69
CA ILE A 13 4.14 -3.09 -11.99
C ILE A 13 3.82 -1.89 -11.09
N THR A 14 3.42 -0.78 -11.70
CA THR A 14 3.07 0.47 -11.01
C THR A 14 1.67 0.90 -11.42
N VAL A 15 1.04 1.72 -10.59
CA VAL A 15 -0.27 2.33 -10.84
C VAL A 15 -0.19 3.84 -10.66
N ARG A 16 -1.21 4.55 -11.12
CA ARG A 16 -1.33 5.99 -10.93
C ARG A 16 -2.45 6.31 -9.93
N ARG A 17 -2.49 7.56 -9.46
CA ARG A 17 -3.54 8.03 -8.53
C ARG A 17 -4.95 7.92 -9.12
N ASP A 18 -5.08 8.04 -10.44
CA ASP A 18 -6.36 7.94 -11.16
C ASP A 18 -6.74 6.50 -11.52
N THR A 19 -5.88 5.50 -11.27
CA THR A 19 -6.23 4.09 -11.43
C THR A 19 -7.42 3.74 -10.54
N THR A 20 -8.42 3.04 -11.09
CA THR A 20 -9.61 2.69 -10.31
C THR A 20 -9.29 1.57 -9.32
N VAL A 21 -10.02 1.54 -8.21
CA VAL A 21 -9.97 0.45 -7.21
C VAL A 21 -10.26 -0.91 -7.87
N ARG A 22 -11.20 -0.95 -8.83
CA ARG A 22 -11.52 -2.16 -9.60
C ARG A 22 -10.31 -2.63 -10.42
N ASP A 23 -9.66 -1.72 -11.14
CA ASP A 23 -8.51 -2.07 -11.98
C ASP A 23 -7.33 -2.51 -11.10
N LEU A 24 -7.13 -1.87 -9.94
CA LEU A 24 -6.14 -2.29 -8.95
C LEU A 24 -6.43 -3.72 -8.45
N ALA A 25 -7.68 -4.03 -8.11
CA ALA A 25 -8.08 -5.37 -7.68
C ALA A 25 -7.84 -6.43 -8.76
N GLN A 26 -8.18 -6.12 -10.02
CA GLN A 26 -7.89 -6.99 -11.17
C GLN A 26 -6.39 -7.21 -11.34
N LEU A 27 -5.60 -6.15 -11.22
CA LEU A 27 -4.15 -6.19 -11.35
C LEU A 27 -3.54 -7.11 -10.29
N PHE A 28 -3.93 -7.00 -9.03
CA PHE A 28 -3.48 -7.91 -7.96
C PHE A 28 -3.87 -9.37 -8.23
N ALA A 29 -5.11 -9.61 -8.62
CA ALA A 29 -5.60 -10.97 -8.90
C ALA A 29 -4.86 -11.62 -10.09
N GLN A 30 -4.62 -10.86 -11.16
CA GLN A 30 -3.97 -11.36 -12.38
C GLN A 30 -2.48 -11.64 -12.18
N HIS A 31 -1.77 -10.72 -11.51
CA HIS A 31 -0.31 -10.78 -11.39
C HIS A 31 0.15 -11.51 -10.13
N ARG A 32 -0.79 -11.88 -9.23
CA ARG A 32 -0.50 -12.53 -7.94
C ARG A 32 0.49 -11.73 -7.09
N ILE A 33 0.32 -10.41 -7.08
CA ILE A 33 1.08 -9.47 -6.26
C ILE A 33 0.15 -8.78 -5.27
N SER A 34 0.66 -8.43 -4.10
CA SER A 34 -0.14 -7.87 -2.99
C SER A 34 0.13 -6.40 -2.72
N THR A 35 1.12 -5.78 -3.38
CA THR A 35 1.51 -4.39 -3.15
C THR A 35 2.18 -3.83 -4.40
N VAL A 36 1.84 -2.60 -4.78
CA VAL A 36 2.40 -1.90 -5.94
C VAL A 36 2.75 -0.45 -5.61
N PRO A 37 3.82 0.11 -6.19
CA PRO A 37 4.11 1.52 -6.11
C PRO A 37 3.09 2.36 -6.89
N VAL A 38 2.76 3.52 -6.34
CA VAL A 38 1.99 4.57 -7.02
C VAL A 38 2.96 5.60 -7.56
N VAL A 39 2.85 5.92 -8.85
CA VAL A 39 3.74 6.85 -9.55
C VAL A 39 2.98 8.01 -10.17
N ASP A 40 3.68 9.14 -10.37
CA ASP A 40 3.19 10.26 -11.18
C ASP A 40 3.35 10.01 -12.70
N GLU A 41 2.98 11.00 -13.51
CA GLU A 41 3.11 10.93 -14.98
C GLU A 41 4.57 10.77 -15.46
N GLY A 42 5.54 11.20 -14.65
CA GLY A 42 6.97 11.06 -14.92
C GLY A 42 7.55 9.72 -14.44
N GLY A 43 6.73 8.83 -13.89
CA GLY A 43 7.18 7.56 -13.31
C GLY A 43 7.91 7.72 -11.98
N LEU A 44 7.73 8.85 -11.30
CA LEU A 44 8.32 9.09 -9.98
C LEU A 44 7.40 8.54 -8.90
N LEU A 45 7.99 7.90 -7.90
CA LEU A 45 7.29 7.37 -6.73
C LEU A 45 6.59 8.50 -5.99
N VAL A 46 5.27 8.38 -5.86
CA VAL A 46 4.44 9.28 -5.03
C VAL A 46 3.75 8.55 -3.89
N GLY A 47 3.77 7.22 -3.89
CA GLY A 47 2.99 6.45 -2.95
C GLY A 47 3.14 4.93 -3.04
N ILE A 48 2.43 4.22 -2.18
CA ILE A 48 2.31 2.75 -2.23
C ILE A 48 0.87 2.34 -1.90
N VAL A 49 0.39 1.28 -2.53
CA VAL A 49 -0.95 0.72 -2.28
C VAL A 49 -0.89 -0.81 -2.27
N SER A 50 -1.65 -1.42 -1.38
CA SER A 50 -1.67 -2.87 -1.12
C SER A 50 -3.07 -3.47 -1.21
N GLU A 51 -3.15 -4.79 -1.28
CA GLU A 51 -4.42 -5.53 -1.20
C GLU A 51 -5.14 -5.26 0.13
N SER A 52 -4.40 -4.98 1.22
CA SER A 52 -4.99 -4.64 2.51
C SER A 52 -5.77 -3.34 2.46
N ASP A 53 -5.34 -2.38 1.64
CA ASP A 53 -6.06 -1.12 1.43
C ASP A 53 -7.39 -1.35 0.68
N LEU A 54 -7.45 -2.35 -0.22
CA LEU A 54 -8.69 -2.78 -0.86
C LEU A 54 -9.60 -3.54 0.11
N ILE A 55 -9.05 -4.42 0.94
CA ILE A 55 -9.85 -5.19 1.91
C ILE A 55 -10.44 -4.26 2.98
N GLU A 56 -9.72 -3.20 3.36
CA GLU A 56 -10.26 -2.15 4.23
C GLU A 56 -11.48 -1.45 3.63
N GLN A 57 -11.59 -1.38 2.30
CA GLN A 57 -12.74 -0.83 1.58
C GLN A 57 -13.98 -1.74 1.69
N ASP A 58 -13.80 -3.05 1.74
CA ASP A 58 -14.87 -4.06 1.82
C ASP A 58 -15.37 -4.31 3.26
N LYS A 59 -14.89 -3.55 4.25
CA LYS A 59 -15.35 -3.69 5.63
C LYS A 59 -16.85 -3.39 5.71
N ASN A 60 -17.64 -4.42 6.03
CA ASN A 60 -19.05 -4.27 6.38
C ASN A 60 -19.18 -3.29 7.55
N LEU A 61 -19.87 -2.18 7.29
CA LEU A 61 -20.17 -1.17 8.30
C LEU A 61 -21.00 -1.83 9.41
N HIS A 62 -20.41 -2.02 10.58
CA HIS A 62 -21.21 -2.02 11.80
C HIS A 62 -21.62 -0.57 11.98
N ILE A 63 -22.74 -0.17 11.36
CA ILE A 63 -23.40 1.08 11.72
C ILE A 63 -23.68 0.93 13.21
N PRO A 64 -23.05 1.73 14.10
CA PRO A 64 -23.47 1.76 15.49
C PRO A 64 -24.93 2.16 15.43
N THR A 65 -25.79 1.25 15.89
CA THR A 65 -27.24 1.41 15.89
C THR A 65 -27.58 2.86 16.23
N VAL A 66 -28.18 3.61 15.30
CA VAL A 66 -28.75 4.91 15.61
C VAL A 66 -29.90 4.65 16.57
N VAL A 67 -29.64 4.73 17.87
CA VAL A 67 -30.69 4.62 18.87
C VAL A 67 -31.43 5.95 18.86
N SER A 68 -32.58 6.00 18.19
CA SER A 68 -33.50 7.14 18.29
C SER A 68 -34.16 7.09 19.66
N ILE A 69 -33.70 7.94 20.58
CA ILE A 69 -34.40 8.20 21.83
C ILE A 69 -34.79 9.69 21.80
N PHE A 70 -36.10 9.96 21.73
CA PHE A 70 -36.68 11.32 21.76
C PHE A 70 -36.15 12.31 20.71
N ASP A 71 -36.30 12.00 19.41
CA ASP A 71 -35.97 12.93 18.29
C ASP A 71 -34.54 13.54 18.33
N TRP A 72 -33.64 12.97 19.13
CA TRP A 72 -32.23 13.33 19.18
C TRP A 72 -31.37 12.20 18.63
N VAL A 73 -30.62 12.53 17.57
CA VAL A 73 -29.60 11.64 17.01
C VAL A 73 -28.33 11.81 17.83
N ILE A 74 -27.97 10.79 18.63
CA ILE A 74 -26.70 10.74 19.35
C ILE A 74 -25.75 9.84 18.57
N TYR A 75 -24.71 10.43 17.97
CA TYR A 75 -23.60 9.69 17.36
C TYR A 75 -22.68 9.22 18.50
N LEU A 76 -22.55 7.89 18.69
CA LEU A 76 -21.83 7.32 19.85
C LEU A 76 -20.29 7.25 19.67
N GLU A 77 -19.71 7.56 18.50
CA GLU A 77 -18.26 7.51 18.29
C GLU A 77 -17.69 8.71 17.51
N SER A 78 -16.47 9.12 17.89
CA SER A 78 -15.77 10.38 17.51
C SER A 78 -15.54 10.61 16.01
N ASP A 79 -15.88 11.82 15.57
CA ASP A 79 -16.00 12.32 14.19
C ASP A 79 -14.84 12.02 13.22
N LYS A 80 -13.56 12.04 13.64
CA LYS A 80 -12.43 11.99 12.67
C LYS A 80 -12.04 10.60 12.16
N ARG A 81 -12.22 9.54 12.98
CA ARG A 81 -11.84 8.18 12.57
C ARG A 81 -12.90 7.60 11.63
N PHE A 82 -14.16 7.89 11.94
CA PHE A 82 -15.31 7.50 11.13
C PHE A 82 -15.28 8.16 9.74
N GLU A 83 -15.00 9.46 9.64
CA GLU A 83 -14.83 10.14 8.35
C GLU A 83 -13.76 9.49 7.46
N LYS A 84 -12.60 9.12 8.03
CA LYS A 84 -11.51 8.48 7.29
C LYS A 84 -11.87 7.07 6.82
N GLU A 85 -12.62 6.32 7.63
CA GLU A 85 -13.14 5.01 7.24
C GLU A 85 -14.19 5.12 6.13
N LEU A 86 -15.10 6.09 6.20
CA LEU A 86 -16.12 6.34 5.18
C LEU A 86 -15.50 6.78 3.84
N GLN A 87 -14.45 7.63 3.89
CA GLN A 87 -13.69 8.03 2.72
C GLN A 87 -13.01 6.84 2.05
N LYS A 88 -12.39 5.94 2.82
CA LYS A 88 -11.80 4.70 2.29
C LYS A 88 -12.84 3.75 1.69
N MET A 89 -14.03 3.64 2.29
CA MET A 89 -15.11 2.77 1.80
C MET A 89 -15.70 3.22 0.46
N THR A 90 -15.86 4.55 0.30
CA THR A 90 -16.40 5.17 -0.91
C THR A 90 -15.36 5.40 -2.00
N ALA A 91 -14.10 5.06 -1.72
CA ALA A 91 -13.01 5.27 -2.64
C ALA A 91 -13.26 4.57 -3.98
N GLN A 92 -13.08 5.32 -5.05
CA GLN A 92 -13.15 4.84 -6.43
C GLN A 92 -11.78 4.71 -7.06
N THR A 93 -10.78 5.44 -6.53
CA THR A 93 -9.45 5.54 -7.11
C THR A 93 -8.34 5.20 -6.11
N VAL A 94 -7.19 4.78 -6.64
CA VAL A 94 -5.97 4.57 -5.86
C VAL A 94 -5.59 5.81 -5.06
N GLY A 95 -5.79 7.00 -5.64
CA GLY A 95 -5.50 8.30 -5.04
C GLY A 95 -6.21 8.57 -3.70
N GLU A 96 -7.25 7.82 -3.38
CA GLU A 96 -8.03 7.96 -2.14
C GLU A 96 -7.63 6.95 -1.05
N ILE A 97 -6.94 5.86 -1.43
CA ILE A 97 -6.59 4.76 -0.51
C ILE A 97 -5.08 4.57 -0.32
N TYR A 98 -4.25 5.10 -1.21
CA TYR A 98 -2.81 4.92 -1.15
C TYR A 98 -2.16 5.63 0.05
N ALA A 99 -1.00 5.13 0.48
CA ALA A 99 -0.16 5.79 1.46
C ALA A 99 0.86 6.71 0.76
N GLU A 100 0.90 7.99 1.16
CA GLU A 100 1.84 9.00 0.64
C GLU A 100 3.26 8.84 1.21
N GLU A 101 3.39 8.47 2.47
CA GLU A 101 4.70 8.21 3.09
C GLU A 101 5.21 6.82 2.69
N VAL A 102 6.14 6.79 1.74
CA VAL A 102 6.74 5.55 1.26
C VAL A 102 8.13 5.37 1.86
N PHE A 103 8.34 4.26 2.56
CA PHE A 103 9.69 3.82 2.89
C PHE A 103 10.29 3.10 1.67
N SER A 104 11.37 3.66 1.14
CA SER A 104 12.09 3.12 -0.01
C SER A 104 13.59 3.06 0.26
N VAL A 105 14.30 2.22 -0.49
CA VAL A 105 15.77 2.10 -0.41
C VAL A 105 16.43 2.36 -1.77
N GLY A 106 17.73 2.60 -1.77
CA GLY A 106 18.52 2.67 -3.01
C GLY A 106 18.95 1.29 -3.50
N PRO A 107 19.34 1.13 -4.79
CA PRO A 107 19.81 -0.15 -5.32
C PRO A 107 21.06 -0.69 -4.61
N GLU A 108 21.88 0.20 -4.06
CA GLU A 108 23.09 -0.16 -3.30
C GLU A 108 22.84 -0.41 -1.80
N SER A 109 21.62 -0.15 -1.30
CA SER A 109 21.27 -0.36 0.11
C SER A 109 21.45 -1.82 0.50
N PRO A 110 21.96 -2.10 1.71
CA PRO A 110 22.08 -3.47 2.20
C PRO A 110 20.71 -4.12 2.42
N VAL A 111 20.61 -5.42 2.18
CA VAL A 111 19.37 -6.19 2.41
C VAL A 111 18.91 -6.14 3.87
N SER A 112 19.82 -5.95 4.84
CA SER A 112 19.45 -5.76 6.25
C SER A 112 18.59 -4.51 6.48
N GLU A 113 18.86 -3.41 5.77
CA GLU A 113 18.05 -2.18 5.85
C GLU A 113 16.62 -2.43 5.34
N VAL A 114 16.49 -3.22 4.27
CA VAL A 114 15.17 -3.66 3.77
C VAL A 114 14.43 -4.48 4.81
N ALA A 115 15.12 -5.41 5.48
CA ALA A 115 14.54 -6.22 6.56
C ALA A 115 14.08 -5.35 7.75
N ASP A 116 14.90 -4.38 8.16
CA ASP A 116 14.60 -3.46 9.25
C ASP A 116 13.35 -2.62 8.93
N ILE A 117 13.25 -2.11 7.70
CA ILE A 117 12.06 -1.38 7.23
C ILE A 117 10.83 -2.28 7.27
N MET A 118 10.88 -3.48 6.65
CA MET A 118 9.73 -4.38 6.59
C MET A 118 9.22 -4.77 7.98
N THR A 119 10.12 -5.06 8.92
CA THR A 119 9.76 -5.50 10.28
C THR A 119 9.32 -4.35 11.17
N SER A 120 10.04 -3.23 11.16
CA SER A 120 9.71 -2.06 12.01
C SER A 120 8.44 -1.34 11.55
N LYS A 121 8.23 -1.24 10.23
CA LYS A 121 7.07 -0.56 9.64
C LYS A 121 5.91 -1.50 9.35
N ARG A 122 6.11 -2.81 9.50
CA ARG A 122 5.12 -3.86 9.21
C ARG A 122 4.58 -3.77 7.76
N ILE A 123 5.45 -3.46 6.81
CA ILE A 123 5.09 -3.34 5.39
C ILE A 123 5.46 -4.60 4.61
N GLN A 124 4.69 -4.87 3.55
CA GLN A 124 4.80 -6.12 2.79
C GLN A 124 5.87 -6.08 1.68
N ALA A 125 6.16 -4.88 1.19
CA ALA A 125 7.10 -4.64 0.11
C ALA A 125 7.81 -3.29 0.31
N VAL A 126 9.02 -3.19 -0.22
CA VAL A 126 9.84 -1.97 -0.18
C VAL A 126 10.23 -1.60 -1.62
N PRO A 127 9.80 -0.44 -2.13
CA PRO A 127 10.27 0.07 -3.41
C PRO A 127 11.77 0.37 -3.38
N VAL A 128 12.45 0.05 -4.47
CA VAL A 128 13.85 0.40 -4.72
C VAL A 128 13.87 1.56 -5.71
N VAL A 129 14.53 2.66 -5.34
CA VAL A 129 14.50 3.91 -6.11
C VAL A 129 15.90 4.44 -6.43
N GLU A 130 16.01 5.06 -7.61
CA GLU A 130 17.10 5.98 -7.95
C GLU A 130 16.58 7.42 -7.86
N GLY A 131 16.90 8.12 -6.77
CA GLY A 131 16.25 9.37 -6.43
C GLY A 131 14.78 9.13 -6.09
N ARG A 132 13.87 9.46 -7.01
CA ARG A 132 12.43 9.14 -6.90
C ARG A 132 11.94 8.15 -7.95
N ARG A 133 12.78 7.75 -8.90
CA ARG A 133 12.36 6.84 -9.97
C ARG A 133 12.40 5.41 -9.45
N VAL A 134 11.29 4.70 -9.59
CA VAL A 134 11.20 3.29 -9.20
C VAL A 134 12.03 2.46 -10.18
N VAL A 135 12.99 1.70 -9.65
CA VAL A 135 13.87 0.80 -10.42
C VAL A 135 13.74 -0.67 -10.00
N GLY A 136 13.03 -0.92 -8.90
CA GLY A 136 12.74 -2.26 -8.42
C GLY A 136 11.73 -2.26 -7.27
N ILE A 137 11.30 -3.46 -6.88
CA ILE A 137 10.53 -3.69 -5.66
C ILE A 137 11.01 -4.99 -5.01
N ILE A 138 11.07 -5.00 -3.68
CA ILE A 138 11.42 -6.19 -2.90
C ILE A 138 10.21 -6.57 -2.06
N GLY A 139 9.69 -7.77 -2.27
CA GLY A 139 8.62 -8.34 -1.44
C GLY A 139 9.15 -9.28 -0.36
N ARG A 140 8.29 -9.68 0.58
CA ARG A 140 8.65 -10.67 1.62
C ARG A 140 9.20 -11.97 1.05
N ILE A 141 8.67 -12.43 -0.09
CA ILE A 141 9.14 -13.68 -0.71
C ILE A 141 10.59 -13.57 -1.19
N ASP A 142 11.01 -12.38 -1.63
CA ASP A 142 12.39 -12.15 -2.08
C ASP A 142 13.36 -12.17 -0.89
N MET A 143 12.94 -11.64 0.26
CA MET A 143 13.67 -11.79 1.53
C MET A 143 13.80 -13.25 1.96
N VAL A 144 12.74 -14.04 1.84
CA VAL A 144 12.79 -15.47 2.18
C VAL A 144 13.72 -16.24 1.22
N LYS A 145 13.73 -15.90 -0.06
CA LYS A 145 14.65 -16.51 -1.04
C LYS A 145 16.11 -16.32 -0.64
N THR A 146 16.49 -15.21 -0.01
CA THR A 146 17.88 -15.00 0.43
C THR A 146 18.31 -15.93 1.56
N MET A 147 17.37 -16.63 2.22
CA MET A 147 17.67 -17.58 3.30
C MET A 147 17.98 -18.98 2.77
N ILE A 148 17.64 -19.26 1.51
CA ILE A 148 17.83 -20.57 0.87
C ILE A 148 18.99 -20.58 -0.13
N GLY A 149 19.63 -19.43 -0.39
CA GLY A 149 20.79 -19.30 -1.28
C GLY A 149 21.12 -17.84 -1.59
#